data_AF-A0A9D6KNC5-F1
#
_entry.id   AF-A0A9D6KNC5-F1
#
_cell.length_a   1.000
_cell.length_b   1.000
_cell.length_c   1.000
_cell.angle_alpha   90.00
_cell.angle_beta   90.00
_cell.angle_gamma   90.00
#
_symmetry.space_group_name_H-M   'P 1'
#
loop_
_entity.id
_entity.type
_entity.pdbx_description
1 polymer ?
#
loop_
_entity_poly.entity_id
_entity_poly.type
_entity_poly.pdbx_seq_one_letter_code
_entity_poly.pdbx_strand_id
1 'polypeptide(L)'
;MDRETLNEIVKLKFGARKAGGPEIDLVKLVADAPYADAMFRAIENLPDKSLVLLAMTLRDKFGLLSGIPAAPATPSARAEEDAVTSPTQRYMRGARS
;
A
#
# COMPACT_ATOMS: atom_id res chain seq x y z
N MET A 1 6.81 -1.93 -11.75
CA MET A 1 6.55 -3.11 -10.92
C MET A 1 7.50 -4.21 -11.34
N ASP A 2 8.20 -4.82 -10.39
CA ASP A 2 9.28 -5.77 -10.66
C ASP A 2 8.77 -7.20 -10.84
N ARG A 3 9.56 -8.03 -11.53
CA ARG A 3 9.23 -9.45 -11.80
C ARG A 3 9.03 -10.25 -10.52
N GLU A 4 9.75 -9.90 -9.46
CA GLU A 4 9.64 -10.52 -8.15
C GLU A 4 8.25 -10.27 -7.54
N THR A 5 7.80 -9.02 -7.50
CA THR A 5 6.47 -8.65 -7.00
C THR A 5 5.36 -9.34 -7.81
N LEU A 6 5.54 -9.49 -9.12
CA LEU A 6 4.58 -10.22 -9.96
C LEU A 6 4.49 -11.70 -9.55
N ASN A 7 5.63 -12.34 -9.34
CA ASN A 7 5.67 -13.74 -8.88
C ASN A 7 5.00 -13.91 -7.51
N GLU A 8 5.20 -12.99 -6.59
CA GLU A 8 4.56 -13.00 -5.27
C GLU A 8 3.05 -12.84 -5.36
N ILE A 9 2.57 -11.90 -6.17
CA ILE A 9 1.13 -11.71 -6.40
C ILE A 9 0.48 -12.95 -7.00
N VAL A 10 1.15 -13.59 -7.97
CA VAL A 10 0.67 -14.84 -8.57
C VAL A 10 0.64 -15.97 -7.54
N LYS A 11 1.69 -16.11 -6.72
CA LYS A 11 1.73 -17.08 -5.61
C LYS A 11 0.58 -16.84 -4.62
N LEU A 12 0.29 -15.58 -4.31
CA LEU A 12 -0.80 -15.20 -3.43
C LEU A 12 -2.15 -15.65 -4.01
N LYS A 13 -2.41 -15.37 -5.30
CA LYS A 13 -3.65 -15.79 -5.97
C LYS A 13 -3.87 -17.30 -5.89
N PHE A 14 -2.85 -18.09 -6.23
CA PHE A 14 -2.97 -19.54 -6.21
C PHE A 14 -3.04 -20.09 -4.78
N GLY A 15 -2.26 -19.52 -3.87
CA GLY A 15 -2.29 -19.90 -2.46
C GLY A 15 -3.64 -19.62 -1.80
N ALA A 16 -4.22 -18.43 -2.03
CA ALA A 16 -5.53 -18.06 -1.53
C ALA A 16 -6.62 -19.00 -2.06
N ARG A 17 -6.63 -19.26 -3.37
CA ARG A 17 -7.58 -20.21 -3.97
C ARG A 17 -7.45 -21.61 -3.39
N LYS A 18 -6.21 -22.10 -3.19
CA LYS A 18 -5.95 -23.43 -2.62
C LYS A 18 -6.41 -23.53 -1.16
N ALA A 19 -6.29 -22.45 -0.40
CA ALA A 19 -6.72 -22.36 0.99
C ALA A 19 -8.24 -22.15 1.16
N GLY A 20 -9.02 -22.13 0.07
CA GLY A 20 -10.45 -21.83 0.12
C GLY A 20 -10.76 -20.34 0.35
N GLY A 21 -9.77 -19.47 0.16
CA GLY A 21 -9.88 -18.03 0.25
C GLY A 21 -10.51 -17.37 -0.99
N PRO A 22 -10.54 -16.02 -1.02
CA PRO A 22 -11.18 -15.28 -2.10
C PRO A 22 -10.43 -15.44 -3.44
N GLU A 23 -11.18 -15.35 -4.54
CA GLU A 23 -10.59 -15.27 -5.86
C GLU A 23 -10.03 -13.86 -6.12
N ILE A 24 -8.75 -13.80 -6.48
CA ILE A 24 -8.02 -12.53 -6.66
C ILE A 24 -7.92 -12.21 -8.15
N ASP A 25 -8.44 -11.04 -8.52
CA ASP A 25 -8.19 -10.39 -9.81
C ASP A 25 -6.88 -9.60 -9.72
N LEU A 26 -5.88 -10.02 -10.48
CA LEU A 26 -4.54 -9.43 -10.43
C LEU A 26 -4.51 -8.00 -10.98
N VAL A 27 -5.35 -7.70 -11.97
CA VAL A 27 -5.37 -6.37 -12.59
C VAL A 27 -5.96 -5.38 -11.60
N LYS A 28 -7.07 -5.75 -10.95
CA LYS A 28 -7.67 -4.93 -9.90
C LYS A 28 -6.79 -4.81 -8.66
N LEU A 29 -6.11 -5.89 -8.28
CA LEU A 29 -5.19 -5.86 -7.13
C LEU A 29 -4.09 -4.80 -7.29
N VAL A 30 -3.61 -4.58 -8.52
CA VAL A 30 -2.55 -3.59 -8.78
C VAL A 30 -3.10 -2.19 -9.01
N ALA A 31 -4.31 -2.06 -9.54
CA ALA A 31 -4.89 -0.77 -9.93
C ALA A 31 -5.79 -0.11 -8.87
N ASP A 32 -6.34 -0.89 -7.93
CA ASP A 32 -7.36 -0.45 -6.97
C ASP A 32 -6.91 -0.75 -5.53
N ALA A 33 -6.52 0.31 -4.82
CA ALA A 33 -6.02 0.22 -3.44
C ALA A 33 -7.09 -0.27 -2.44
N PRO A 34 -8.35 0.23 -2.46
CA PRO A 34 -9.44 -0.36 -1.67
C PRO A 34 -9.65 -1.86 -1.92
N TYR A 35 -9.63 -2.29 -3.18
CA TYR A 35 -9.75 -3.71 -3.51
C TYR A 35 -8.57 -4.52 -2.96
N ALA A 36 -7.35 -4.00 -3.10
CA ALA A 36 -6.15 -4.64 -2.56
C ALA A 36 -6.21 -4.78 -1.03
N ASP A 37 -6.60 -3.73 -0.29
CA ASP A 37 -6.75 -3.78 1.16
C ASP A 37 -7.79 -4.84 1.58
N ALA A 38 -8.93 -4.89 0.91
CA ALA A 38 -9.98 -5.88 1.18
C ALA A 38 -9.47 -7.31 0.95
N MET A 39 -8.73 -7.55 -0.14
CA MET A 39 -8.18 -8.87 -0.43
C MET A 39 -7.10 -9.28 0.57
N PHE A 40 -6.18 -8.39 0.93
CA PHE A 40 -5.16 -8.69 1.93
C PHE A 40 -5.76 -8.98 3.29
N ARG A 41 -6.75 -8.19 3.74
CA ARG A 41 -7.49 -8.48 4.99
C ARG A 41 -8.21 -9.82 4.97
N ALA A 42 -8.82 -10.18 3.85
CA ALA A 42 -9.49 -11.48 3.72
C ALA A 42 -8.49 -12.64 3.84
N ILE A 43 -7.29 -12.47 3.28
CA ILE A 43 -6.21 -13.47 3.35
C ILE A 43 -5.59 -13.54 4.74
N GLU A 44 -5.42 -12.41 5.43
CA GLU A 44 -4.92 -12.34 6.81
C GLU A 44 -5.77 -13.16 7.80
N ASN A 45 -7.05 -13.37 7.50
CA ASN A 45 -7.98 -14.16 8.31
C ASN A 45 -7.96 -15.67 7.98
N LEU A 46 -7.16 -16.11 7.01
CA LEU A 46 -7.04 -17.54 6.67
C LEU A 46 -6.10 -18.26 7.64
N PRO A 47 -6.29 -19.57 7.89
CA PRO A 47 -5.45 -20.35 8.81
C PRO A 47 -4.05 -20.70 8.24
N ASP A 48 -3.68 -20.20 7.05
CA ASP A 48 -2.39 -20.46 6.42
C ASP A 48 -1.36 -19.35 6.75
N LYS A 49 -0.47 -19.64 7.69
CA LYS A 49 0.57 -18.70 8.16
C LYS A 49 1.49 -18.21 7.04
N SER A 50 1.80 -19.07 6.06
CA SER A 50 2.70 -18.69 4.96
C SER A 50 2.03 -17.68 4.03
N LEU A 51 0.73 -17.88 3.80
CA LEU A 51 -0.09 -17.00 2.98
C LEU A 51 -0.32 -15.63 3.66
N VAL A 52 -0.56 -15.63 4.97
CA VAL A 52 -0.69 -14.40 5.77
C VAL A 52 0.59 -13.58 5.70
N LEU A 53 1.76 -14.21 5.87
CA LEU A 53 3.04 -13.50 5.78
C LEU A 53 3.27 -12.91 4.38
N LEU A 54 2.93 -13.66 3.32
CA LEU A 54 3.00 -13.17 1.94
C LEU A 54 2.08 -11.97 1.71
N ALA A 55 0.86 -12.02 2.24
CA ALA A 55 -0.11 -10.93 2.16
C ALA A 55 0.40 -9.67 2.86
N MET A 56 0.99 -9.79 4.06
CA MET A 56 1.57 -8.66 4.79
C MET A 56 2.76 -8.04 4.04
N THR A 57 3.66 -8.87 3.49
CA THR A 57 4.80 -8.39 2.69
C THR A 57 4.32 -7.64 1.44
N LEU A 58 3.32 -8.18 0.75
CA LEU A 58 2.75 -7.51 -0.42
C LEU A 58 2.04 -6.22 -0.02
N ARG A 59 1.27 -6.23 1.07
CA ARG A 59 0.59 -5.04 1.61
C ARG A 59 1.57 -3.92 1.92
N ASP A 60 2.76 -4.24 2.42
CA ASP A 60 3.86 -3.28 2.61
C ASP A 60 4.38 -2.74 1.27
N LYS A 61 4.66 -3.63 0.30
CA LYS A 61 5.10 -3.25 -1.05
C LYS A 61 4.08 -2.39 -1.81
N PHE A 62 2.79 -2.55 -1.51
CA PHE A 62 1.69 -1.73 -2.03
C PHE A 62 1.50 -0.41 -1.26
N GLY A 63 2.26 -0.16 -0.19
CA GLY A 63 2.15 1.04 0.64
C GLY A 63 0.91 1.08 1.53
N LEU A 64 0.22 -0.05 1.71
CA LEU A 64 -1.07 -0.15 2.42
C LEU A 64 -0.93 -0.43 3.92
N LEU A 65 0.29 -0.54 4.44
CA LEU A 65 0.58 -0.67 5.88
C LEU A 65 0.76 0.69 6.58
N SER A 66 1.00 1.75 5.84
CA SER A 66 1.00 3.10 6.40
C SER A 66 -0.45 3.51 6.64
N GLY A 67 -0.84 3.80 7.88
CA GLY A 67 -2.17 4.33 8.22
C GLY A 67 -2.50 5.72 7.62
N ILE A 68 -1.75 6.13 6.59
CA ILE A 68 -1.96 7.32 5.79
C ILE A 68 -2.64 6.82 4.52
N PRO A 69 -3.87 7.29 4.19
CA PRO A 69 -4.58 6.83 3.01
C PRO A 69 -3.68 6.96 1.78
N ALA A 70 -3.56 5.87 1.03
CA ALA A 70 -2.78 5.83 -0.21
C ALA A 70 -3.31 6.91 -1.15
N ALA A 71 -2.57 8.02 -1.27
CA ALA A 71 -2.81 9.00 -2.30
C ALA A 71 -2.62 8.31 -3.66
N PRO A 72 -3.48 8.62 -4.66
CA PRO A 72 -3.44 7.95 -5.96
C PRO A 72 -2.05 8.13 -6.58
N ALA A 73 -1.47 7.02 -7.05
CA ALA A 73 -0.15 7.00 -7.69
C ALA A 73 -0.18 7.83 -8.99
N THR A 74 0.21 9.10 -8.90
CA THR A 74 0.56 9.91 -10.07
C THR A 74 1.92 9.46 -10.59
N PRO A 75 2.05 9.10 -11.88
CA PRO A 75 3.35 8.83 -12.47
C PRO A 75 4.02 10.17 -12.80
N SER A 76 5.07 10.55 -12.07
CA SER A 76 6.02 11.59 -12.48
C SER A 76 7.33 11.35 -11.75
N ALA A 77 8.35 10.89 -12.47
CA ALA A 77 9.28 11.74 -13.21
C ALA A 77 10.27 12.43 -12.25
N ARG A 78 11.47 11.87 -12.26
CA ARG A 78 12.76 12.42 -11.84
C ARG A 78 12.81 13.96 -11.90
N ALA A 79 12.97 14.58 -10.73
CA ALA A 79 13.56 15.90 -10.47
C ALA A 79 13.92 15.88 -8.97
N GLU A 80 15.20 15.75 -8.60
CA GLU A 80 16.07 16.91 -8.31
C GLU A 80 15.27 18.12 -7.83
N GLU A 81 15.31 18.39 -6.51
CA GLU A 81 15.60 19.74 -6.02
C GLU A 81 15.73 19.75 -4.49
N ASP A 82 16.83 20.37 -4.09
CA ASP A 82 16.97 21.30 -2.98
C ASP A 82 16.20 21.07 -1.69
N ALA A 83 17.00 20.73 -0.69
CA ALA A 83 16.71 21.01 0.69
C ALA A 83 16.48 22.52 0.92
N VAL A 84 15.68 22.79 1.94
CA VAL A 84 15.52 24.07 2.66
C VAL A 84 14.41 24.99 2.14
N THR A 85 13.17 24.66 2.52
CA THR A 85 12.22 25.67 2.97
C THR A 85 11.62 25.24 4.31
N SER A 86 11.87 25.99 5.39
CA SER A 86 10.88 26.78 6.15
C SER A 86 11.32 26.84 7.64
N PRO A 87 10.83 27.76 8.51
CA PRO A 87 9.62 28.56 8.33
C PRO A 87 9.70 30.05 8.70
N THR A 88 8.83 30.79 8.02
CA THR A 88 8.31 32.11 8.40
C THR A 88 7.64 32.06 9.78
N GLN A 89 8.20 32.74 10.78
CA GLN A 89 7.51 33.07 12.03
C GLN A 89 7.04 34.53 11.99
N ARG A 90 5.88 34.78 11.40
CA ARG A 90 5.09 36.01 11.65
C ARG A 90 4.24 35.76 12.89
N TYR A 91 4.79 36.05 14.08
CA TYR A 91 3.98 36.06 15.30
C TYR A 91 3.08 37.29 15.34
N MET A 92 1.83 37.02 15.69
CA MET A 92 0.70 37.91 15.59
C MET A 92 0.76 39.12 16.53
N ARG A 93 0.33 40.23 15.94
CA ARG A 93 -0.30 41.41 16.54
C ARG A 93 -1.43 41.03 17.51
N GLY A 94 -1.40 41.60 18.73
CA GLY A 94 -2.62 42.11 19.38
C GLY A 94 -2.98 41.62 20.79
N ALA A 95 -3.04 42.60 21.71
CA ALA A 95 -3.78 42.67 22.98
C ALA A 95 -3.29 41.76 24.12
N ARG A 96 -2.84 42.36 25.25
CA ARG A 96 -3.65 42.65 26.47
C ARG A 96 -2.94 43.67 27.39
N SER A 97 -3.74 44.63 27.87
CA SER A 97 -3.63 45.49 29.08
C SER A 97 -2.46 46.47 29.21
#